data_AF-A0A2J0N4T8-F1
#
_entry.id   AF-A0A2J0N4T8-F1
#
_cell.length_a   1.000
_cell.length_b   1.000
_cell.length_c   1.000
_cell.angle_alpha   90.00
_cell.angle_beta   90.00
_cell.angle_gamma   90.00
#
_symmetry.space_group_name_H-M   'P 1'
#
loop_
_entity.id
_entity.type
_entity.pdbx_description
1 polymer ?
#
loop_
_entity_poly.entity_id
_entity_poly.type
_entity_poly.pdbx_seq_one_letter_code
_entity_poly.pdbx_strand_id
1 'polypeptide(L)'
;RLDDIKSRSSNQATSPLGANLPLSANLPLPANLPQQAQMRQSAKPVGLLGEFSSFSISDFRSFGNSSQAAEKILSKIKSLEMDSIAQKYAAIRNFHSSPLYQKYISIGEASLTQGKKLSEALLDPNINQDKITQEEFFAISDLNGKLR
;
A
#
# COMPACT_ATOMS: atom_id res chain seq x y z
N ARG A 1 82.48 1.78 16.80
CA ARG A 1 83.30 1.40 15.63
C ARG A 1 82.40 0.59 14.73
N LEU A 2 82.34 0.94 13.44
CA LEU A 2 81.22 0.83 12.48
C LEU A 2 80.22 1.97 12.75
N ASP A 3 80.35 3.16 12.16
CA ASP A 3 80.53 3.52 10.73
C ASP A 3 79.39 2.97 9.88
N ASP A 4 78.49 3.85 9.43
CA ASP A 4 78.15 4.01 8.01
C ASP A 4 77.18 5.20 7.76
N ILE A 5 77.77 6.28 7.22
CA ILE A 5 77.33 7.13 6.08
C ILE A 5 75.84 7.58 6.06
N LYS A 6 75.46 8.82 6.42
CA LYS A 6 75.76 10.17 5.90
C LYS A 6 75.05 10.54 4.57
N SER A 7 74.38 11.70 4.60
CA SER A 7 74.16 12.71 3.52
C SER A 7 72.68 12.88 3.11
N ARG A 8 72.05 14.00 3.50
CA ARG A 8 71.88 15.27 2.71
C ARG A 8 70.82 15.12 1.61
N SER A 9 70.05 16.11 1.20
CA SER A 9 69.69 17.47 1.62
C SER A 9 68.64 17.89 0.58
N SER A 10 67.63 18.64 0.99
CA SER A 10 67.00 19.78 0.30
C SER A 10 67.23 19.94 -1.23
N ASN A 11 66.15 20.07 -2.01
CA ASN A 11 65.65 21.37 -2.53
C ASN A 11 64.86 21.27 -3.87
N GLN A 12 63.69 21.91 -3.83
CA GLN A 12 63.14 22.89 -4.79
C GLN A 12 62.75 22.54 -6.24
N ALA A 13 61.47 22.85 -6.51
CA ALA A 13 60.91 23.67 -7.60
C ALA A 13 61.12 23.27 -9.07
N THR A 14 60.02 23.28 -9.84
CA THR A 14 59.84 24.05 -11.11
C THR A 14 58.49 23.70 -11.77
N SER A 15 57.64 24.71 -12.00
CA SER A 15 56.63 24.73 -13.09
C SER A 15 57.36 25.19 -14.39
N PRO A 16 56.87 25.01 -15.65
CA PRO A 16 55.67 25.72 -16.14
C PRO A 16 54.90 25.19 -17.40
N LEU A 17 53.72 25.81 -17.63
CA LEU A 17 53.12 26.34 -18.88
C LEU A 17 52.79 25.48 -20.15
N GLY A 18 51.54 25.68 -20.60
CA GLY A 18 51.14 25.87 -22.01
C GLY A 18 50.23 24.76 -22.57
N ALA A 19 49.00 24.99 -23.06
CA ALA A 19 48.55 26.10 -23.92
C ALA A 19 47.00 26.28 -24.01
N ASN A 20 46.58 27.56 -23.89
CA ASN A 20 45.46 28.35 -24.49
C ASN A 20 43.97 27.88 -24.36
N LEU A 21 43.03 28.55 -23.65
CA LEU A 21 42.42 29.94 -23.66
C LEU A 21 41.22 30.13 -24.65
N PRO A 22 40.26 31.09 -24.48
CA PRO A 22 39.11 31.13 -23.55
C PRO A 22 37.77 31.56 -24.25
N LEU A 23 36.64 31.76 -23.54
CA LEU A 23 35.62 32.82 -23.83
C LEU A 23 34.52 32.90 -22.75
N SER A 24 34.65 33.94 -21.92
CA SER A 24 33.64 34.80 -21.27
C SER A 24 32.22 34.28 -20.94
N ALA A 25 31.83 34.39 -19.66
CA ALA A 25 31.04 35.52 -19.12
C ALA A 25 30.27 35.14 -17.84
N ASN A 26 30.34 36.04 -16.87
CA ASN A 26 29.76 36.01 -15.52
C ASN A 26 28.26 36.41 -15.52
N LEU A 27 27.41 35.78 -14.70
CA LEU A 27 26.32 36.40 -13.90
C LEU A 27 25.55 35.35 -13.05
N PRO A 28 25.08 35.70 -11.83
CA PRO A 28 24.52 34.77 -10.85
C PRO A 28 23.01 34.53 -11.09
N LEU A 29 22.54 33.31 -10.84
CA LEU A 29 21.10 33.01 -10.80
C LEU A 29 20.55 33.23 -9.38
N PRO A 30 19.37 33.88 -9.25
CA PRO A 30 18.81 34.34 -7.98
C PRO A 30 18.23 33.22 -7.11
N ALA A 31 18.27 33.46 -5.81
CA ALA A 31 17.50 32.74 -4.79
C ALA A 31 16.00 32.82 -5.11
N ASN A 32 15.43 31.71 -5.58
CA ASN A 32 14.03 31.31 -5.38
C ASN A 32 13.80 29.97 -6.10
N LEU A 33 14.03 28.83 -5.40
CA LEU A 33 13.35 27.60 -5.79
C LEU A 33 12.07 27.49 -4.95
N PRO A 34 10.87 27.51 -5.56
CA PRO A 34 9.65 27.23 -4.84
C PRO A 34 9.71 25.80 -4.30
N GLN A 35 9.40 25.68 -3.01
CA GLN A 35 9.27 24.42 -2.28
C GLN A 35 8.53 23.42 -3.14
N GLN A 36 9.13 22.24 -3.32
CA GLN A 36 8.48 21.11 -3.97
C GLN A 36 7.15 20.89 -3.27
N ALA A 37 6.07 21.29 -3.92
CA ALA A 37 4.73 20.91 -3.55
C ALA A 37 4.75 19.38 -3.57
N GLN A 38 4.78 18.78 -2.39
CA GLN A 38 4.45 17.38 -2.20
C GLN A 38 3.19 17.16 -3.01
N MET A 39 3.29 16.40 -4.09
CA MET A 39 2.15 15.95 -4.85
C MET A 39 1.26 15.22 -3.85
N ARG A 40 0.28 15.93 -3.29
CA ARG A 40 -0.92 15.31 -2.74
C ARG A 40 -1.47 14.57 -3.93
N GLN A 41 -1.20 13.27 -3.99
CA GLN A 41 -1.88 12.35 -4.90
C GLN A 41 -3.34 12.74 -4.79
N SER A 42 -3.87 13.32 -5.88
CA SER A 42 -5.26 13.73 -5.91
C SER A 42 -6.03 12.46 -5.62
N ALA A 43 -6.65 12.40 -4.45
CA ALA A 43 -7.63 11.40 -4.12
C ALA A 43 -8.68 11.53 -5.23
N LYS A 44 -8.57 10.67 -6.26
CA LYS A 44 -9.64 10.53 -7.24
C LYS A 44 -10.88 10.35 -6.40
N PRO A 45 -11.95 11.13 -6.61
CA PRO A 45 -13.19 10.91 -5.88
C PRO A 45 -13.53 9.44 -6.12
N VAL A 46 -13.35 8.67 -5.06
CA VAL A 46 -13.58 7.24 -5.03
C VAL A 46 -15.08 7.16 -5.15
N GLY A 47 -15.60 7.10 -6.39
CA GLY A 47 -17.03 6.96 -6.61
C GLY A 47 -17.55 5.72 -5.88
N LEU A 48 -18.87 5.55 -5.82
CA LEU A 48 -19.56 4.42 -5.17
C LEU A 48 -18.83 3.06 -5.35
N LEU A 49 -18.24 2.86 -6.53
CA LEU A 49 -17.49 1.68 -6.92
C LEU A 49 -16.15 1.49 -6.21
N GLY A 50 -15.39 2.57 -6.01
CA GLY A 50 -14.07 2.51 -5.40
C GLY A 50 -14.13 2.33 -3.88
N GLU A 51 -15.24 2.72 -3.24
CA GLU A 51 -15.40 2.61 -1.78
C GLU A 51 -15.31 1.15 -1.32
N PHE A 52 -15.71 0.21 -2.19
CA PHE A 52 -15.57 -1.22 -1.93
C PHE A 52 -14.12 -1.67 -1.78
N SER A 53 -13.13 -0.97 -2.36
CA SER A 53 -11.72 -1.35 -2.26
C SER A 53 -11.08 -1.04 -0.91
N SER A 54 -11.61 -0.07 -0.17
CA SER A 54 -11.14 0.30 1.16
C SER A 54 -11.99 -0.28 2.29
N PHE A 55 -12.95 -1.14 1.95
CA PHE A 55 -13.98 -1.62 2.88
C PHE A 55 -13.38 -2.45 4.02
N SER A 56 -13.65 -2.07 5.27
CA SER A 56 -13.07 -2.66 6.47
C SER A 56 -14.11 -3.39 7.34
N ILE A 57 -13.65 -4.09 8.37
CA ILE A 57 -14.55 -4.71 9.36
C ILE A 57 -15.37 -3.66 10.13
N SER A 58 -14.80 -2.46 10.34
CA SER A 58 -15.49 -1.37 11.04
C SER A 58 -16.67 -0.88 10.21
N ASP A 59 -16.49 -0.76 8.89
CA ASP A 59 -17.55 -0.39 7.95
C ASP A 59 -18.65 -1.47 7.92
N PHE A 60 -18.25 -2.74 7.92
CA PHE A 60 -19.18 -3.87 8.00
C PHE A 60 -20.05 -3.78 9.27
N ARG A 61 -19.44 -3.59 10.44
CA ARG A 61 -20.15 -3.44 11.72
C ARG A 61 -21.06 -2.21 11.78
N SER A 62 -20.73 -1.15 11.04
CA SER A 62 -21.55 0.08 11.00
C SER A 62 -22.92 -0.14 10.36
N PHE A 63 -23.06 -1.18 9.52
CA PHE A 63 -24.29 -1.43 8.76
C PHE A 63 -25.39 -2.16 9.55
N GLY A 64 -25.07 -2.67 10.74
CA GLY A 64 -25.99 -3.37 11.64
C GLY A 64 -25.37 -4.67 12.14
N ASN A 65 -26.22 -5.69 12.37
CA ASN A 65 -25.73 -7.04 12.64
C ASN A 65 -25.09 -7.67 11.40
N SER A 66 -24.40 -8.80 11.57
CA SER A 66 -23.61 -9.44 10.51
C SER A 66 -24.43 -9.74 9.25
N SER A 67 -25.66 -10.24 9.43
CA SER A 67 -26.57 -10.54 8.31
C SER A 67 -27.00 -9.27 7.57
N GLN A 68 -27.45 -8.24 8.31
CA GLN A 68 -27.87 -6.96 7.73
C GLN A 68 -26.72 -6.27 7.00
N ALA A 69 -25.51 -6.33 7.55
CA ALA A 69 -24.32 -5.78 6.92
C ALA A 69 -24.02 -6.46 5.58
N ALA A 70 -24.02 -7.79 5.55
CA ALA A 70 -23.85 -8.58 4.33
C ALA A 70 -24.94 -8.27 3.28
N GLU A 71 -26.20 -8.18 3.70
CA GLU A 71 -27.32 -7.83 2.81
C GLU A 71 -27.21 -6.42 2.25
N LYS A 72 -26.77 -5.43 3.05
CA LYS A 72 -26.55 -4.07 2.57
C LYS A 72 -25.42 -4.02 1.54
N ILE A 73 -24.32 -4.72 1.76
CA ILE A 73 -23.21 -4.78 0.79
C ILE A 73 -23.69 -5.42 -0.51
N LEU A 74 -24.38 -6.56 -0.42
CA LEU A 74 -24.97 -7.23 -1.59
C LEU A 74 -25.92 -6.30 -2.35
N SER A 75 -26.79 -5.59 -1.63
CA SER A 75 -27.77 -4.67 -2.23
C SER A 75 -27.07 -3.52 -2.95
N LYS A 76 -26.05 -2.91 -2.34
CA LYS A 76 -25.25 -1.86 -2.97
C LYS A 76 -24.57 -2.36 -4.26
N ILE A 77 -24.00 -3.56 -4.24
CA ILE A 77 -23.37 -4.15 -5.44
C ILE A 77 -24.42 -4.44 -6.53
N LYS A 78 -25.60 -4.94 -6.15
CA LYS A 78 -26.71 -5.19 -7.08
C LYS A 78 -27.30 -3.90 -7.66
N SER A 79 -27.35 -2.80 -6.91
CA SER A 79 -27.81 -1.52 -7.44
C SER A 79 -26.94 -1.05 -8.61
N LEU A 80 -25.64 -1.33 -8.60
CA LEU A 80 -24.73 -1.01 -9.71
C LEU A 80 -24.98 -1.87 -10.97
N GLU A 81 -25.63 -3.02 -10.82
CA GLU A 81 -26.07 -3.85 -11.95
C GLU A 81 -27.13 -3.14 -12.80
N MET A 82 -27.96 -2.29 -12.18
CA MET A 82 -28.99 -1.52 -12.87
C MET A 82 -28.39 -0.54 -13.89
N ASP A 83 -27.20 -0.01 -13.60
CA ASP A 83 -26.49 0.90 -14.51
C ASP A 83 -25.68 0.13 -15.55
N SER A 84 -24.95 -0.91 -15.14
CA SER A 84 -24.22 -1.80 -16.05
C SER A 84 -23.72 -3.05 -15.34
N ILE A 85 -23.81 -4.20 -16.01
CA ILE A 85 -23.16 -5.44 -15.59
C ILE A 85 -21.65 -5.24 -15.34
N ALA A 86 -20.99 -4.39 -16.13
CA ALA A 86 -19.57 -4.09 -15.96
C ALA A 86 -19.27 -3.41 -14.61
N GLN A 87 -20.17 -2.55 -14.13
CA GLN A 87 -20.06 -1.89 -12.83
C GLN A 87 -20.20 -2.91 -11.70
N LYS A 88 -21.16 -3.84 -11.78
CA LYS A 88 -21.26 -4.95 -10.81
C LYS A 88 -19.96 -5.74 -10.70
N TYR A 89 -19.38 -6.17 -11.83
CA TYR A 89 -18.11 -6.91 -11.80
C TYR A 89 -16.95 -6.09 -11.24
N ALA A 90 -16.89 -4.81 -11.55
CA ALA A 90 -15.86 -3.93 -10.98
C ALA A 90 -16.05 -3.75 -9.46
N ALA A 91 -17.30 -3.67 -8.97
CA ALA A 91 -17.61 -3.59 -7.55
C ALA A 91 -17.17 -4.85 -6.81
N ILE A 92 -17.47 -6.04 -7.38
CA ILE A 92 -17.05 -7.33 -6.82
C ILE A 92 -15.53 -7.42 -6.76
N ARG A 93 -14.82 -7.04 -7.84
CA ARG A 93 -13.35 -7.02 -7.85
C ARG A 93 -12.79 -6.08 -6.79
N ASN A 94 -13.36 -4.88 -6.65
CA ASN A 94 -12.94 -3.93 -5.63
C ASN A 94 -13.21 -4.47 -4.22
N PHE A 95 -14.37 -5.08 -3.98
CA PHE A 95 -14.67 -5.73 -2.71
C PHE A 95 -13.69 -6.87 -2.40
N HIS A 96 -13.30 -7.68 -3.38
CA HIS A 96 -12.30 -8.74 -3.19
C HIS A 96 -10.91 -8.18 -2.87
N SER A 97 -10.58 -6.98 -3.34
CA SER A 97 -9.34 -6.28 -2.95
C SER A 97 -9.40 -5.63 -1.57
N SER A 98 -10.57 -5.62 -0.91
CA SER A 98 -10.78 -4.92 0.34
C SER A 98 -10.07 -5.56 1.53
N PRO A 99 -9.64 -4.78 2.53
CA PRO A 99 -9.10 -5.30 3.79
C PRO A 99 -10.02 -6.34 4.44
N LEU A 100 -11.34 -6.13 4.41
CA LEU A 100 -12.32 -7.07 4.93
C LEU A 100 -12.25 -8.44 4.25
N TYR A 101 -12.24 -8.45 2.91
CA TYR A 101 -12.22 -9.70 2.15
C TYR A 101 -10.88 -10.43 2.30
N GLN A 102 -9.77 -9.69 2.25
CA GLN A 102 -8.44 -10.26 2.48
C GLN A 102 -8.37 -10.96 3.85
N LYS A 103 -8.98 -10.36 4.87
CA LYS A 103 -9.07 -10.97 6.20
C LYS A 103 -9.89 -12.27 6.21
N TYR A 104 -11.04 -12.26 5.56
CA TYR A 104 -11.87 -13.45 5.39
C TYR A 104 -11.09 -14.59 4.72
N ILE A 105 -10.33 -14.29 3.65
CA ILE A 105 -9.47 -15.27 2.98
C ILE A 105 -8.38 -15.78 3.93
N SER A 106 -7.66 -14.91 4.64
CA SER A 106 -6.60 -15.34 5.57
C SER A 106 -7.11 -16.28 6.68
N ILE A 107 -8.30 -16.00 7.23
CA ILE A 107 -8.93 -16.87 8.24
C ILE A 107 -9.36 -18.21 7.61
N GLY A 108 -9.92 -18.17 6.41
CA GLY A 108 -10.32 -19.36 5.65
C GLY A 108 -9.13 -20.25 5.29
N GLU A 109 -8.04 -19.67 4.79
CA GLU A 109 -6.80 -20.38 4.45
C GLU A 109 -6.15 -21.04 5.66
N ALA A 110 -6.12 -20.36 6.81
CA ALA A 110 -5.64 -20.96 8.04
C ALA A 110 -6.46 -22.19 8.44
N SER A 111 -7.78 -22.16 8.21
CA SER A 111 -8.66 -23.27 8.56
C SER A 111 -8.57 -24.44 7.56
N LEU A 112 -8.44 -24.13 6.27
CA LEU A 112 -8.46 -25.14 5.19
C LEU A 112 -7.08 -25.76 4.93
N THR A 113 -6.03 -24.96 4.97
CA THR A 113 -4.68 -25.37 4.52
C THR A 113 -3.80 -25.76 5.69
N GLN A 114 -3.93 -25.09 6.84
CA GLN A 114 -3.09 -25.37 8.01
C GLN A 114 -3.70 -26.41 8.96
N GLY A 115 -4.88 -26.94 8.62
CA GLY A 115 -5.60 -27.92 9.44
C GLY A 115 -6.09 -27.38 10.79
N LYS A 116 -6.02 -26.06 11.01
CA LYS A 116 -6.55 -25.42 12.22
C LYS A 116 -8.08 -25.46 12.19
N LYS A 117 -8.71 -25.59 13.35
CA LYS A 117 -10.17 -25.38 13.42
C LYS A 117 -10.47 -23.91 13.17
N LEU A 118 -11.61 -23.61 12.54
CA LEU A 118 -12.05 -22.22 12.32
C LEU A 118 -12.06 -21.41 13.63
N SER A 119 -12.52 -22.02 14.74
CA SER A 119 -12.49 -21.39 16.05
C SER A 119 -11.08 -21.04 16.54
N GLU A 120 -10.07 -21.84 16.21
CA GLU A 120 -8.67 -21.56 16.54
C GLU A 120 -8.11 -20.42 15.68
N ALA A 121 -8.43 -20.42 14.37
CA ALA A 121 -8.02 -19.34 13.47
C ALA A 121 -8.64 -17.98 13.85
N LEU A 122 -9.89 -17.99 14.34
CA LEU A 122 -10.57 -16.78 14.83
C LEU A 122 -10.01 -16.27 16.16
N LEU A 123 -9.40 -17.14 16.97
CA LEU A 123 -8.76 -16.76 18.25
C LEU A 123 -7.28 -16.37 18.10
N ASP A 124 -6.62 -16.79 17.03
CA ASP A 124 -5.21 -16.51 16.78
C ASP A 124 -5.01 -15.02 16.41
N PRO A 125 -4.34 -14.21 17.25
CA PRO A 125 -4.17 -12.79 17.00
C PRO A 125 -3.26 -12.51 15.79
N ASN A 126 -2.43 -13.47 15.36
CA ASN A 126 -1.58 -13.31 14.17
C ASN A 126 -2.42 -13.40 12.88
N ILE A 127 -3.52 -14.15 12.93
CA ILE A 127 -4.43 -14.34 11.80
C ILE A 127 -5.58 -13.33 11.88
N ASN A 128 -6.22 -13.22 13.05
CA ASN A 128 -7.45 -12.46 13.27
C ASN A 128 -7.26 -11.20 14.13
N GLN A 129 -6.27 -10.37 13.80
CA GLN A 129 -6.02 -9.06 14.45
C GLN A 129 -7.28 -8.21 14.67
N ASP A 130 -8.19 -8.18 13.70
CA ASP A 130 -9.41 -7.38 13.69
C ASP A 130 -10.57 -7.96 14.54
N LYS A 131 -10.33 -9.12 15.14
CA LYS A 131 -11.29 -9.87 15.95
C LYS A 131 -12.61 -10.08 15.21
N ILE A 132 -12.54 -10.55 13.96
CA ILE A 132 -13.72 -11.02 13.23
C ILE A 132 -14.33 -12.15 14.04
N THR A 133 -15.63 -12.07 14.28
CA THR A 133 -16.38 -13.11 14.99
C THR A 133 -16.77 -14.23 14.03
N GLN A 134 -17.15 -15.38 14.58
CA GLN A 134 -17.65 -16.49 13.78
C GLN A 134 -18.91 -16.10 12.98
N GLU A 135 -19.80 -15.31 13.57
CA GLU A 135 -21.01 -14.82 12.89
C GLU A 135 -20.66 -13.92 11.70
N GLU A 136 -19.74 -12.97 11.89
CA GLU A 136 -19.25 -12.09 10.83
C GLU A 136 -18.57 -12.88 9.71
N PHE A 137 -17.73 -13.86 10.06
CA PHE A 137 -17.07 -14.72 9.08
C PHE A 137 -18.09 -15.47 8.21
N PHE A 138 -19.11 -16.07 8.81
CA PHE A 138 -20.14 -16.78 8.06
C PHE A 138 -20.98 -15.82 7.20
N ALA A 139 -21.35 -14.64 7.72
CA ALA A 139 -22.07 -13.65 6.93
C ALA A 139 -21.27 -13.17 5.70
N ILE A 140 -19.95 -12.99 5.85
CA ILE A 140 -19.06 -12.65 4.72
C ILE A 140 -18.91 -13.84 3.76
N SER A 141 -18.88 -15.07 4.27
CA SER A 141 -18.85 -16.28 3.44
C SER A 141 -20.12 -16.43 2.59
N ASP A 142 -21.29 -16.20 3.20
CA ASP A 142 -22.58 -16.24 2.50
C ASP A 142 -22.68 -15.13 1.46
N LEU A 143 -22.22 -13.92 1.80
CA LEU A 143 -22.09 -12.82 0.85
C LEU A 143 -21.22 -13.22 -0.36
N ASN A 144 -20.02 -13.76 -0.11
CA ASN A 144 -19.11 -14.22 -1.16
C ASN A 144 -19.77 -15.29 -2.05
N GLY A 145 -20.53 -16.21 -1.48
CA GLY A 145 -21.32 -17.19 -2.24
C GLY A 145 -22.36 -16.56 -3.17
N LYS A 146 -22.98 -15.45 -2.76
CA LYS A 146 -23.97 -14.71 -3.56
C LYS A 146 -23.36 -13.79 -4.62
N LEU A 147 -22.05 -13.49 -4.53
CA LEU A 147 -21.33 -12.64 -5.48
C LEU A 147 -20.64 -13.43 -6.60
N ARG A 148 -20.61 -14.77 -6.50
CA ARG A 148 -20.04 -15.67 -7.51
C ARG A 148 -20.95 -15.83 -8.73
#